data_AF-A0A433SWI0-F1
#
_entry.id   AF-A0A433SWI0-F1
#
_cell.length_a   1.000
_cell.length_b   1.000
_cell.length_c   1.000
_cell.angle_alpha   90.00
_cell.angle_beta   90.00
_cell.angle_gamma   90.00
#
_symmetry.space_group_name_H-M   'P 1'
#
loop_
_entity.id
_entity.type
_entity.pdbx_description
1 polymer ?
#
loop_
_entity_poly.entity_id
_entity_poly.type
_entity_poly.pdbx_seq_one_letter_code
_entity_poly.pdbx_strand_id
1 'polypeptide(L)'
;RCDDGTCIDSPDSESALVDNNCIWGDQPIVKFSTNLGPYEGDCPGLIDFLGKASCSSASVAEPCCKTCEDLKTGIPGCDYGDEYHSCNSYTQAQICDNYADICCEFCHGYRKKRNADSNDGSDTVTLDLPPIKVEVTNELKRKPETPPPNNGGPTEQT
;
A
#
# COMPACT_ATOMS: atom_id res chain seq x y z
N ARG A 1 -13.56 27.13 10.31
CA ARG A 1 -15.01 27.00 10.67
C ARG A 1 -15.69 28.31 10.27
N CYS A 2 -16.87 28.27 9.66
CA CYS A 2 -17.59 29.50 9.29
C CYS A 2 -18.81 29.65 10.20
N ASP A 3 -18.84 30.72 10.99
CA ASP A 3 -20.02 31.15 11.73
C ASP A 3 -20.49 32.47 11.10
N ASP A 4 -21.80 32.58 10.86
CA ASP A 4 -22.47 33.80 10.36
C ASP A 4 -21.91 34.36 9.02
N GLY A 5 -21.63 33.47 8.06
CA GLY A 5 -21.24 33.86 6.70
C GLY A 5 -19.84 34.46 6.57
N THR A 6 -19.08 34.53 7.67
CA THR A 6 -17.68 34.94 7.67
C THR A 6 -16.84 33.72 8.03
N CYS A 7 -16.08 33.22 7.05
CA CYS A 7 -15.14 32.14 7.32
C CYS A 7 -13.93 32.71 8.05
N ILE A 8 -13.68 32.20 9.25
CA ILE A 8 -12.51 32.56 10.04
C ILE A 8 -11.47 31.49 9.75
N ASP A 9 -10.34 31.89 9.17
CA ASP A 9 -9.16 31.03 9.06
C ASP A 9 -8.79 30.60 10.48
N SER A 10 -8.79 29.30 10.74
CA SER A 10 -8.32 28.81 12.04
C SER A 10 -6.83 29.15 12.15
N PRO A 11 -6.30 29.50 13.34
CA PRO A 11 -4.86 29.68 13.53
C PRO A 11 -4.08 28.36 13.31
N ASP A 12 -4.77 27.21 13.32
CA ASP A 12 -4.28 25.89 12.91
C ASP A 12 -4.46 25.61 11.41
N SER A 13 -5.02 26.54 10.64
CA SER A 13 -4.95 26.53 9.18
C SER A 13 -3.53 26.89 8.79
N GLU A 14 -2.59 25.98 9.05
CA GLU A 14 -1.39 25.92 8.24
C GLU A 14 -1.89 25.97 6.81
N SER A 15 -1.58 27.07 6.13
CA SER A 15 -1.60 27.12 4.67
C SER A 15 -0.45 26.25 4.14
N ALA A 16 -0.39 25.01 4.65
CA ALA A 16 0.48 23.96 4.18
C ALA A 16 0.06 23.73 2.74
N LEU A 17 0.91 24.19 1.82
CA LEU A 17 0.95 23.81 0.40
C LEU A 17 -0.35 23.17 -0.06
N VAL A 18 -1.37 24.02 -0.31
CA VAL A 18 -2.60 23.54 -0.93
C VAL A 18 -2.17 23.00 -2.29
N ASP A 19 -2.10 21.67 -2.42
CA ASP A 19 -1.88 21.06 -3.72
C ASP A 19 -3.08 21.45 -4.59
N ASN A 20 -2.82 22.19 -5.66
CA ASN A 20 -3.86 22.62 -6.60
C ASN A 20 -4.53 21.42 -7.30
N ASN A 21 -3.90 20.25 -7.29
CA ASN A 21 -4.49 19.01 -7.75
C ASN A 21 -5.31 18.29 -6.67
N CYS A 22 -5.20 18.72 -5.41
CA CYS A 22 -5.77 18.07 -4.23
C CYS A 22 -6.43 19.04 -3.24
N ILE A 23 -7.11 20.07 -3.75
CA ILE A 23 -7.60 21.21 -2.95
C ILE A 23 -8.52 20.77 -1.79
N TRP A 24 -9.23 19.66 -1.97
CA TRP A 24 -10.17 19.14 -0.98
C TRP A 24 -9.63 17.96 -0.16
N GLY A 25 -8.40 17.51 -0.43
CA GLY A 25 -7.84 16.29 0.17
C GLY A 25 -8.66 15.04 -0.13
N ASP A 26 -8.69 14.10 0.82
CA ASP A 26 -9.49 12.88 0.74
C ASP A 26 -10.97 13.15 1.04
N GLN A 27 -11.86 12.47 0.32
CA GLN A 27 -13.27 12.44 0.65
C GLN A 27 -13.48 11.72 1.99
N PRO A 28 -14.35 12.24 2.87
CA PRO A 28 -14.55 11.67 4.21
C PRO A 28 -15.18 10.27 4.17
N ILE A 29 -15.95 9.97 3.12
CA ILE A 29 -16.55 8.66 2.86
C ILE A 29 -16.48 8.40 1.35
N VAL A 30 -15.87 7.28 0.96
CA VAL A 30 -15.80 6.81 -0.41
C VAL A 30 -16.72 5.60 -0.60
N LYS A 31 -17.45 5.60 -1.71
CA LYS A 31 -18.34 4.51 -2.11
C LYS A 31 -17.84 3.94 -3.40
N PHE A 32 -17.43 2.68 -3.39
CA PHE A 32 -16.80 2.04 -4.52
C PHE A 32 -17.44 0.68 -4.78
N SER A 33 -17.79 0.39 -6.03
CA SER A 33 -18.38 -0.90 -6.38
C SER A 33 -17.34 -1.77 -7.07
N THR A 34 -17.10 -2.97 -6.53
CA THR A 34 -16.18 -3.94 -7.10
C THR A 34 -16.89 -5.26 -7.40
N ASN A 35 -16.19 -6.17 -8.10
CA ASN A 35 -16.68 -7.54 -8.30
C ASN A 35 -16.81 -8.35 -6.99
N LEU A 36 -16.17 -7.90 -5.91
CA LEU A 36 -16.23 -8.53 -4.60
C LEU A 36 -17.37 -7.98 -3.73
N GLY A 37 -18.00 -6.88 -4.16
CA GLY A 37 -19.07 -6.19 -3.43
C GLY A 37 -18.86 -4.68 -3.35
N PRO A 38 -19.84 -3.95 -2.80
CA PRO A 38 -19.70 -2.54 -2.51
C PRO A 38 -18.78 -2.33 -1.30
N TYR A 39 -17.88 -1.37 -1.43
CA TYR A 39 -17.09 -0.81 -0.36
C TYR A 39 -17.68 0.56 0.04
N GLU A 40 -17.80 0.80 1.33
CA GLU A 40 -18.13 2.11 1.90
C GLU A 40 -17.24 2.34 3.12
N GLY A 41 -16.39 3.36 3.09
CA GLY A 41 -15.39 3.61 4.13
C GLY A 41 -14.51 4.82 3.82
N ASP A 42 -13.30 4.84 4.38
CA ASP A 42 -12.30 5.89 4.15
C ASP A 42 -11.30 5.49 3.05
N CYS A 43 -10.47 6.45 2.64
CA CYS A 43 -9.47 6.21 1.60
C CYS A 43 -8.38 5.21 1.97
N PRO A 44 -7.78 5.25 3.17
CA PRO A 44 -6.84 4.21 3.59
C PRO A 44 -7.45 2.80 3.51
N GLY A 45 -8.69 2.62 3.99
CA GLY A 45 -9.36 1.34 3.91
C GLY A 45 -9.69 0.90 2.49
N LEU A 46 -10.04 1.83 1.58
CA LEU A 46 -10.25 1.51 0.16
C LEU A 46 -8.94 1.06 -0.50
N ILE A 47 -7.83 1.73 -0.21
CA ILE A 47 -6.52 1.39 -0.76
C ILE A 47 -6.01 0.07 -0.18
N ASP A 48 -6.23 -0.21 1.10
CA ASP A 48 -5.92 -1.53 1.68
C ASP A 48 -6.74 -2.65 1.02
N PHE A 49 -7.98 -2.35 0.63
CA PHE A 49 -8.87 -3.29 -0.04
C PHE A 49 -8.52 -3.54 -1.51
N LEU A 50 -8.19 -2.49 -2.27
CA LEU A 50 -7.92 -2.55 -3.72
C LEU A 50 -6.43 -2.72 -4.06
N GLY A 51 -5.53 -2.34 -3.14
CA GLY A 51 -4.10 -2.21 -3.36
C GLY A 51 -3.68 -0.79 -3.81
N LYS A 52 -2.44 -0.41 -3.51
CA LYS A 52 -1.87 0.92 -3.83
C LYS A 52 -1.94 1.27 -5.32
N ALA A 53 -1.74 0.30 -6.20
CA ALA A 53 -1.83 0.48 -7.66
C ALA A 53 -3.21 0.98 -8.12
N SER A 54 -4.26 0.85 -7.31
CA SER A 54 -5.58 1.42 -7.61
C SER A 54 -5.57 2.95 -7.72
N CYS A 55 -4.61 3.63 -7.08
CA CYS A 55 -4.39 5.08 -7.22
C CYS A 55 -4.01 5.52 -8.64
N SER A 56 -3.61 4.61 -9.53
CA SER A 56 -3.44 4.92 -10.95
C SER A 56 -4.76 5.20 -11.68
N SER A 57 -5.90 4.77 -11.10
CA SER A 57 -7.23 4.99 -11.65
C SER A 57 -7.83 6.31 -11.14
N ALA A 58 -8.30 7.16 -12.05
CA ALA A 58 -8.98 8.42 -11.69
C ALA A 58 -10.13 8.22 -10.70
N SER A 59 -10.89 7.12 -10.84
CA SER A 59 -12.02 6.79 -9.96
C SER A 59 -11.63 6.58 -8.49
N VAL A 60 -10.36 6.32 -8.21
CA VAL A 60 -9.80 6.19 -6.85
C VAL A 60 -8.95 7.41 -6.52
N ALA A 61 -8.11 7.87 -7.46
CA ALA A 61 -7.23 9.01 -7.28
C ALA A 61 -7.96 10.31 -6.95
N GLU A 62 -9.09 10.60 -7.59
CA GLU A 62 -9.84 11.83 -7.33
C GLU A 62 -10.46 11.86 -5.92
N PRO A 63 -11.21 10.83 -5.47
CA PRO A 63 -11.78 10.83 -4.13
C PRO A 63 -10.73 10.57 -3.03
N CYS A 64 -9.61 9.90 -3.33
CA CYS A 64 -8.55 9.57 -2.38
C CYS A 64 -7.25 10.28 -2.69
N CYS A 65 -7.37 11.55 -3.05
CA CYS A 65 -6.29 12.32 -3.61
C CYS A 65 -5.08 12.45 -2.67
N LYS A 66 -5.29 12.79 -1.40
CA LYS A 66 -4.19 12.97 -0.44
C LYS A 66 -3.57 11.62 -0.09
N THR A 67 -4.39 10.62 0.19
CA THR A 67 -3.92 9.25 0.45
C THR A 67 -3.08 8.73 -0.72
N CYS A 68 -3.52 8.94 -1.97
CA CYS A 68 -2.76 8.52 -3.15
C CYS A 68 -1.49 9.35 -3.35
N GLU A 69 -1.50 10.65 -3.09
CA GLU A 69 -0.30 11.49 -3.15
C GLU A 69 0.79 11.00 -2.17
N ASP A 70 0.39 10.70 -0.92
CA ASP A 70 1.28 10.19 0.13
C ASP A 70 1.88 8.82 -0.21
N LEU A 71 1.26 8.07 -1.13
CA LEU A 71 1.70 6.75 -1.58
C LEU A 71 2.63 6.78 -2.79
N LYS A 72 2.90 7.95 -3.37
CA LYS A 72 3.77 8.04 -4.55
C LYS A 72 5.21 7.65 -4.21
N THR A 73 5.77 6.70 -4.95
CA THR A 73 7.15 6.21 -4.78
C THR A 73 8.19 7.15 -5.41
N GLY A 74 7.79 7.94 -6.41
CA GLY A 74 8.69 8.74 -7.24
C GLY A 74 9.53 7.93 -8.22
N ILE A 75 9.26 6.63 -8.37
CA ILE A 75 9.95 5.76 -9.34
C ILE A 75 9.24 5.90 -10.70
N PRO A 76 9.95 6.34 -11.76
CA PRO A 76 9.34 6.52 -13.08
C PRO A 76 8.68 5.24 -13.60
N GLY A 77 7.39 5.31 -13.92
CA GLY A 77 6.62 4.16 -14.40
C GLY A 77 6.20 3.18 -13.30
N CYS A 78 6.38 3.55 -12.03
CA CYS A 78 6.04 2.75 -10.86
C CYS A 78 5.47 3.63 -9.75
N ASP A 79 4.64 4.59 -10.14
CA ASP A 79 4.25 5.73 -9.28
C ASP A 79 3.68 5.29 -7.94
N TYR A 80 3.02 4.13 -7.86
CA TYR A 80 2.38 3.61 -6.64
C TYR A 80 2.99 2.29 -6.13
N GLY A 81 4.18 1.93 -6.62
CA GLY A 81 4.91 0.73 -6.22
C GLY A 81 4.58 -0.50 -7.04
N ASP A 82 4.90 -1.68 -6.51
CA ASP A 82 4.62 -2.95 -7.16
C ASP A 82 3.12 -3.14 -7.41
N GLU A 83 2.74 -3.50 -8.64
CA GLU A 83 1.35 -3.82 -9.01
C GLU A 83 0.88 -5.14 -8.41
N TYR A 84 1.81 -6.05 -8.09
CA TYR A 84 1.50 -7.37 -7.59
C TYR A 84 2.07 -7.60 -6.19
N HIS A 85 1.20 -7.96 -5.24
CA HIS A 85 1.60 -8.10 -3.83
C HIS A 85 2.68 -9.17 -3.59
N SER A 86 2.77 -10.19 -4.45
CA SER A 86 3.72 -11.29 -4.25
C SER A 86 5.10 -11.07 -4.89
N CYS A 87 5.45 -9.85 -5.30
CA CYS A 87 6.78 -9.55 -5.83
C CYS A 87 7.91 -9.91 -4.85
N ASN A 88 7.65 -9.78 -3.55
CA ASN A 88 8.59 -10.14 -2.47
C ASN A 88 8.66 -11.66 -2.16
N SER A 89 7.81 -12.48 -2.77
CA SER A 89 7.77 -13.93 -2.50
C SER A 89 8.88 -14.69 -3.22
N TYR A 90 9.61 -14.01 -4.10
CA TYR A 90 10.72 -14.55 -4.88
C TYR A 90 11.92 -13.61 -4.79
N THR A 91 13.09 -14.10 -5.22
CA THR A 91 14.28 -13.26 -5.31
C THR A 91 14.19 -12.34 -6.54
N GLN A 92 14.83 -11.17 -6.48
CA GLN A 92 14.92 -10.26 -7.63
C GLN A 92 15.44 -10.96 -8.90
N ALA A 93 16.41 -11.87 -8.77
CA ALA A 93 16.93 -12.63 -9.91
C ALA A 93 15.92 -13.58 -10.56
N GLN A 94 14.87 -13.97 -9.85
CA GLN A 94 13.81 -14.82 -10.40
C GLN A 94 12.71 -14.03 -11.10
N ILE A 95 12.42 -12.81 -10.62
CA ILE A 95 11.28 -12.01 -11.08
C ILE A 95 11.68 -10.91 -12.06
N CYS A 96 12.76 -10.20 -11.80
CA CYS A 96 13.08 -8.94 -12.50
C CYS A 96 13.50 -9.13 -13.97
N ASP A 97 13.70 -10.35 -14.42
CA ASP A 97 13.93 -10.63 -15.84
C ASP A 97 12.62 -10.63 -16.66
N ASN A 98 11.48 -10.98 -16.07
CA ASN A 98 10.22 -11.16 -16.80
C ASN A 98 9.07 -10.28 -16.30
N TYR A 99 9.18 -9.73 -15.08
CA TYR A 99 8.11 -9.02 -14.39
C TYR A 99 8.59 -7.69 -13.82
N ALA A 100 9.63 -7.07 -14.39
CA ALA A 100 10.14 -5.78 -13.92
C ALA A 100 9.15 -4.62 -14.12
N ASP A 101 8.17 -4.79 -15.00
CA ASP A 101 7.05 -3.88 -15.19
C ASP A 101 6.06 -3.95 -14.03
N ILE A 102 5.68 -5.16 -13.62
CA ILE A 102 4.68 -5.40 -12.56
C ILE A 102 5.30 -5.28 -11.16
N CYS A 103 6.54 -5.72 -10.99
CA CYS A 103 7.32 -5.66 -9.76
C CYS A 103 8.35 -4.53 -9.81
N CYS A 104 7.94 -3.38 -10.31
CA CYS A 104 8.82 -2.28 -10.66
C CYS A 104 9.56 -1.66 -9.47
N GLU A 105 8.94 -1.59 -8.28
CA GLU A 105 9.57 -1.06 -7.07
C GLU A 105 10.56 -2.09 -6.52
N PHE A 106 10.14 -3.35 -6.46
CA PHE A 106 11.01 -4.45 -6.04
C PHE A 106 12.21 -4.64 -6.98
N CYS A 107 12.04 -4.42 -8.27
CA CYS A 107 13.08 -4.53 -9.29
C CYS A 107 13.83 -3.22 -9.54
N HIS A 108 13.50 -2.15 -8.81
CA HIS A 108 14.13 -0.86 -8.99
C HIS A 108 15.64 -0.95 -8.71
N GLY A 109 16.45 -0.64 -9.72
CA GLY A 109 17.91 -0.73 -9.66
C GLY A 109 18.49 -2.16 -9.84
N TYR A 110 17.67 -3.18 -10.10
CA TYR A 110 18.16 -4.52 -10.40
C TYR A 110 18.97 -4.53 -11.70
N ARG A 111 20.19 -5.05 -11.64
CA ARG A 111 21.05 -5.29 -12.80
C ARG A 111 21.41 -6.76 -12.87
N LYS A 112 20.93 -7.45 -13.91
CA LYS A 112 21.28 -8.85 -14.16
C LYS A 112 22.79 -9.01 -14.23
N LYS A 113 23.34 -9.96 -13.47
CA LYS A 113 24.72 -10.38 -13.63
C LYS A 113 24.85 -11.02 -15.01
N ARG A 114 25.43 -10.30 -15.97
CA ARG A 114 25.88 -10.92 -17.23
C ARG A 114 26.94 -11.95 -16.83
N ASN A 115 26.79 -13.19 -17.27
CA ASN A 115 27.85 -14.19 -17.16
C ASN A 115 29.12 -13.55 -17.75
N ALA A 116 30.18 -13.51 -16.95
CA ALA A 116 31.42 -12.83 -17.27
C ALA A 116 32.09 -13.50 -18.47
N ASP A 117 31.77 -13.00 -19.66
CA ASP A 117 32.60 -13.16 -20.85
C ASP A 117 32.55 -11.83 -21.62
N SER A 118 33.29 -10.84 -21.08
CA SER A 118 33.99 -9.78 -21.81
C SER A 118 34.42 -8.70 -20.81
N ASN A 119 35.73 -8.47 -20.76
CA ASN A 119 36.39 -7.41 -20.01
C ASN A 119 35.78 -6.04 -20.35
N ASP A 120 35.19 -5.37 -19.37
CA ASP A 120 35.17 -3.92 -19.28
C ASP A 120 35.03 -3.54 -17.79
N GLY A 121 36.01 -2.79 -17.30
CA GLY A 121 36.17 -2.49 -15.88
C GLY A 121 35.30 -1.33 -15.38
N SER A 122 35.29 -1.19 -14.06
CA SER A 122 34.70 -0.10 -13.26
C SER A 122 33.16 -0.11 -13.21
N ASP A 123 32.47 -0.17 -12.07
CA ASP A 123 32.84 0.18 -10.70
C ASP A 123 32.26 -0.81 -9.69
N THR A 124 33.08 -1.25 -8.74
CA THR A 124 32.63 -1.88 -7.51
C THR A 124 32.03 -0.81 -6.60
N VAL A 125 30.69 -0.66 -6.63
CA VAL A 125 29.98 -0.08 -5.49
C VAL A 125 29.61 -1.23 -4.56
N THR A 126 30.42 -1.38 -3.51
CA THR A 126 30.05 -2.16 -2.33
C THR A 126 28.79 -1.53 -1.74
N LEU A 127 27.62 -2.16 -1.94
CA LEU A 127 26.47 -1.87 -1.10
C LEU A 127 26.76 -2.47 0.28
N ASP A 128 27.19 -1.62 1.20
CA ASP A 128 27.11 -1.86 2.63
C ASP A 128 25.61 -1.95 2.98
N LEU A 129 25.05 -3.16 2.95
CA LEU A 129 23.74 -3.40 3.57
C LEU A 129 23.94 -3.25 5.08
N PRO A 130 23.16 -2.40 5.78
CA PRO A 130 23.08 -2.52 7.22
C PRO A 130 22.58 -3.93 7.55
N PRO A 131 23.16 -4.61 8.55
CA PRO A 131 22.67 -5.92 8.96
C PRO A 131 21.22 -5.79 9.43
N ILE A 132 20.30 -6.44 8.73
CA ILE A 132 18.95 -6.68 9.23
C ILE A 132 19.12 -7.55 10.48
N LYS A 133 19.02 -6.93 11.66
CA LYS A 133 18.72 -7.64 12.88
C LYS A 133 17.31 -8.18 12.74
N VAL A 134 17.21 -9.46 12.36
CA VAL A 134 15.97 -10.21 12.54
C VAL A 134 15.83 -10.44 14.04
N GLU A 135 15.22 -9.49 14.74
CA GLU A 135 14.63 -9.78 16.06
C GLU A 135 13.37 -10.60 15.79
N VAL A 136 13.51 -11.92 15.94
CA VAL A 136 12.38 -12.84 16.07
C VAL A 136 11.70 -12.53 17.39
N THR A 137 10.80 -11.54 17.42
CA THR A 137 9.84 -11.39 18.52
C THR A 137 8.77 -12.45 18.34
N ASN A 138 9.04 -13.61 18.93
CA ASN A 138 8.09 -14.71 19.05
C ASN A 138 7.05 -14.35 20.13
N GLU A 139 6.16 -13.39 19.85
CA GLU A 139 4.99 -13.06 20.69
C GLU A 139 3.74 -13.58 20.00
N LEU A 140 3.64 -14.91 19.87
CA LEU A 140 2.39 -15.58 19.56
C LEU A 140 1.50 -15.54 20.81
N LYS A 141 0.92 -14.37 21.10
CA LYS A 141 -0.07 -14.21 22.16
C LYS A 141 -1.36 -14.87 21.68
N ARG A 142 -1.49 -16.18 21.95
CA ARG A 142 -2.72 -16.93 21.78
C ARG A 142 -3.82 -16.21 22.54
N LYS A 143 -4.76 -15.63 21.80
CA LYS A 143 -6.06 -15.20 22.30
C LYS A 143 -6.75 -16.46 22.87
N PRO A 144 -7.31 -16.42 24.09
CA PRO A 144 -8.09 -17.56 24.58
C PRO A 144 -9.30 -17.76 23.68
N GLU A 145 -9.40 -18.94 23.09
CA GLU A 145 -10.57 -19.42 22.37
C GLU A 145 -11.75 -19.45 23.35
N THR A 146 -12.76 -18.63 23.09
CA THR A 146 -14.07 -18.75 23.73
C THR A 146 -14.69 -20.08 23.32
N PRO A 147 -15.18 -20.91 24.27
CA PRO A 147 -15.83 -22.16 23.93
C PRO A 147 -17.11 -21.91 23.12
N PRO A 148 -17.44 -22.79 22.16
CA PRO A 148 -18.64 -22.65 21.33
C PRO A 148 -19.93 -22.74 22.18
N PRO A 149 -21.02 -22.09 21.76
CA PRO A 149 -22.29 -22.15 22.45
C PRO A 149 -22.85 -23.58 22.43
N ASN A 150 -23.26 -24.03 23.61
CA ASN A 150 -23.92 -25.32 23.87
C ASN A 150 -25.31 -25.31 23.21
N ASN A 151 -25.45 -26.01 22.08
CA ASN A 151 -26.74 -26.31 21.47
C ASN A 151 -27.40 -27.46 22.24
N GLY A 152 -28.06 -27.13 23.35
CA GLY A 152 -29.00 -28.01 24.03
C GLY A 152 -30.25 -28.21 23.19
N GLY A 153 -30.24 -29.22 22.32
CA GLY A 153 -31.43 -29.78 21.69
C GLY A 153 -32.14 -30.76 22.63
N PRO A 154 -33.48 -30.84 22.59
CA PRO A 154 -34.27 -31.64 23.52
C PRO A 154 -34.19 -33.12 23.15
N THR A 155 -33.81 -33.97 24.10
CA THR A 155 -34.10 -35.41 24.02
C THR A 155 -35.41 -35.69 24.73
N GLU A 156 -36.42 -36.02 23.93
CA GLU A 156 -37.55 -36.86 24.31
C GLU A 156 -37.07 -38.12 25.04
N GLN A 157 -37.76 -38.50 26.11
CA GLN A 157 -38.09 -39.90 26.38
C GLN A 157 -39.17 -40.00 27.47
N THR A 158 -40.26 -40.65 27.04
CA THR A 158 -41.27 -41.46 27.75
C THR A 158 -40.93 -41.97 29.14
#